data_AF-T5AFF6-F1
#
_entry.id   AF-T5AFF6-F1
#
_cell.length_a   1.000
_cell.length_b   1.000
_cell.length_c   1.000
_cell.angle_alpha   90.00
_cell.angle_beta   90.00
_cell.angle_gamma   90.00
#
_symmetry.space_group_name_H-M   'P 1'
#
loop_
_entity.id
_entity.type
_entity.pdbx_description
1 polymer ?
#
loop_
_entity_poly.entity_id
_entity_poly.type
_entity_poly.pdbx_seq_one_letter_code
_entity_poly.pdbx_strand_id
1 'polypeptide(L)'
;MMNEMGCGLPGVMAQVVEDLKTSIRAVDETADAILAETRKNETLHKDVQKYMHGLKTPLTGNWNWSLATRRYGIQDYVQKDGSLDIPL
;
A
#
# COMPACT_ATOMS: atom_id res chain seq x y z
N MET A 1 12.09 13.43 -6.91
CA MET A 1 12.75 12.41 -6.05
C MET A 1 14.23 12.17 -6.36
N MET A 2 14.65 11.42 -7.42
CA MET A 2 16.09 11.18 -7.67
C MET A 2 16.90 12.48 -7.83
N ASN A 3 16.35 13.48 -8.54
CA ASN A 3 17.01 14.78 -8.72
C ASN A 3 16.90 15.71 -7.49
N GLU A 4 16.08 15.40 -6.49
CA GLU A 4 15.82 16.27 -5.32
C GLU A 4 16.52 15.77 -4.05
N MET A 5 16.75 14.45 -3.92
CA MET A 5 17.32 13.85 -2.72
C MET A 5 18.82 13.56 -2.84
N GLY A 6 19.41 13.70 -4.03
CA GLY A 6 20.82 13.40 -4.27
C GLY A 6 21.23 11.93 -4.04
N CYS A 7 20.26 11.04 -3.88
CA CYS A 7 20.48 9.61 -3.66
C CYS A 7 20.22 8.80 -4.93
N GLY A 8 21.00 7.73 -5.14
CA GLY A 8 20.79 6.81 -6.26
C GLY A 8 19.46 6.05 -6.14
N LEU A 9 19.06 5.36 -7.21
CA LEU A 9 17.81 4.60 -7.28
C LEU A 9 17.52 3.72 -6.04
N PRO A 10 18.49 2.99 -5.45
CA PRO A 10 18.23 2.21 -4.24
C PRO A 10 17.76 3.04 -3.05
N GLY A 11 18.33 4.24 -2.88
CA GLY A 11 17.95 5.16 -1.81
C GLY A 11 16.53 5.70 -2.00
N VAL A 12 16.16 6.02 -3.24
CA VAL A 12 14.80 6.45 -3.57
C VAL A 12 13.80 5.32 -3.35
N MET A 13 14.12 4.09 -3.75
CA MET A 13 13.25 2.94 -3.54
C MET A 13 13.04 2.63 -2.05
N ALA A 14 14.10 2.72 -1.24
CA ALA A 14 14.00 2.56 0.21
C ALA A 14 13.07 3.61 0.84
N GLN A 15 13.19 4.87 0.42
CA GLN A 15 12.31 5.95 0.89
C GLN A 15 10.85 5.71 0.50
N VAL A 16 10.58 5.36 -0.76
CA VAL A 16 9.22 5.07 -1.23
C VAL A 16 8.58 3.94 -0.43
N VAL A 17 9.35 2.90 -0.10
CA VAL A 17 8.86 1.79 0.75
C VAL A 17 8.51 2.29 2.16
N GLU A 18 9.34 3.14 2.77
CA GLU A 18 9.04 3.70 4.09
C GLU A 18 7.85 4.67 4.08
N ASP A 19 7.70 5.48 3.03
CA ASP A 19 6.54 6.37 2.86
C ASP A 19 5.24 5.57 2.71
N LEU A 20 5.29 4.45 1.97
CA LEU A 20 4.17 3.52 1.85
C LEU A 20 3.80 2.90 3.20
N LYS A 21 4.78 2.38 3.95
CA LYS A 21 4.54 1.81 5.30
C LYS A 21 3.95 2.84 6.25
N THR A 22 4.44 4.07 6.21
CA THR A 22 3.95 5.17 7.04
C THR A 22 2.51 5.54 6.66
N SER A 23 2.22 5.60 5.37
CA SER A 23 0.86 5.86 4.87
C SER A 23 -0.12 4.75 5.29
N ILE A 24 0.29 3.47 5.24
CA ILE A 24 -0.53 2.34 5.69
C ILE A 24 -0.86 2.48 7.18
N ARG A 25 0.14 2.74 8.02
CA ARG A 25 -0.07 2.97 9.47
C ARG A 25 -1.06 4.10 9.73
N ALA A 26 -0.90 5.24 9.06
CA ALA A 26 -1.78 6.38 9.22
C ALA A 26 -3.24 6.06 8.84
N VAL A 27 -3.45 5.27 7.77
CA VAL A 27 -4.79 4.80 7.37
C VAL A 27 -5.39 3.88 8.43
N ASP A 28 -4.60 2.94 8.97
CA ASP A 28 -5.06 2.01 9.99
C ASP A 28 -5.44 2.72 11.29
N GLU A 29 -4.58 3.60 11.79
CA GLU A 29 -4.82 4.39 13.00
C GLU A 29 -6.05 5.30 12.85
N THR A 30 -6.20 5.93 11.69
CA THR A 30 -7.38 6.79 11.41
C THR A 30 -8.65 5.96 11.33
N ALA A 31 -8.62 4.79 10.69
CA ALA A 31 -9.77 3.89 10.63
C ALA A 31 -10.22 3.44 12.03
N ASP A 32 -9.26 3.09 12.90
CA ASP A 32 -9.52 2.68 14.28
C ASP A 32 -10.10 3.82 15.11
N ALA A 33 -9.59 5.05 14.93
CA ALA A 33 -10.14 6.25 15.58
C ALA A 33 -11.59 6.52 15.15
N ILE A 34 -11.90 6.46 13.86
CA ILE A 34 -13.27 6.69 13.37
C ILE A 34 -14.22 5.58 13.83
N LEU A 35 -13.76 4.32 13.82
CA LEU A 35 -14.53 3.20 14.39
C LEU A 35 -14.79 3.41 15.89
N ALA A 36 -13.83 4.04 16.59
CA ALA A 36 -13.97 4.32 18.01
C ALA A 36 -15.09 5.31 18.33
N GLU A 37 -15.31 6.29 17.47
CA GLU A 37 -16.34 7.32 17.64
C GLU A 37 -17.75 6.77 17.40
N THR A 38 -17.86 5.74 16.56
CA THR A 38 -19.16 5.16 16.16
C THR A 38 -19.66 4.04 17.08
N ARG A 39 -18.86 3.60 18.07
CA ARG A 39 -19.14 2.44 18.95
C ARG A 39 -20.53 2.44 19.60
N LYS A 40 -21.11 3.61 19.86
CA LYS A 40 -22.42 3.75 20.54
C LYS A 40 -23.62 3.57 19.61
N ASN A 41 -23.41 3.55 18.30
CA ASN A 41 -24.45 3.35 17.30
C ASN A 41 -24.08 2.14 16.44
N GLU A 42 -24.69 0.99 16.72
CA GLU A 42 -24.33 -0.28 16.11
C GLU A 42 -24.46 -0.27 14.57
N THR A 43 -25.53 0.35 14.05
CA THR A 43 -25.75 0.46 12.60
C THR A 43 -24.66 1.32 11.95
N LEU A 44 -24.41 2.51 12.50
CA LEU A 44 -23.37 3.41 12.01
C LEU A 44 -21.98 2.76 12.09
N HIS A 45 -21.70 2.05 13.20
CA HIS A 45 -20.44 1.35 13.38
C HIS A 45 -20.22 0.28 12.32
N LYS A 46 -21.25 -0.54 12.02
CA LYS A 46 -21.21 -1.55 10.96
C LYS A 46 -21.00 -0.93 9.58
N ASP A 47 -21.66 0.19 9.29
CA ASP A 47 -21.54 0.86 7.99
C ASP A 47 -20.15 1.47 7.80
N VAL A 48 -19.61 2.13 8.84
CA VAL A 48 -18.24 2.64 8.82
C VAL A 48 -17.22 1.50 8.71
N GLN A 49 -17.42 0.39 9.41
CA GLN A 49 -16.55 -0.78 9.30
C GLN A 49 -16.51 -1.33 7.87
N LYS A 50 -17.67 -1.46 7.22
CA LYS A 50 -17.76 -1.88 5.81
C LYS A 50 -17.07 -0.88 4.88
N TYR A 51 -17.27 0.41 5.11
CA TYR A 51 -16.64 1.46 4.32
C TYR A 51 -15.10 1.40 4.44
N MET A 52 -14.56 1.30 5.65
CA MET A 52 -13.12 1.17 5.88
C MET A 52 -12.56 -0.10 5.25
N HIS A 53 -13.26 -1.22 5.34
CA HIS A 53 -12.89 -2.44 4.64
C HIS A 53 -12.87 -2.24 3.11
N GLY A 54 -13.88 -1.56 2.57
CA GLY A 54 -13.97 -1.20 1.16
C GLY A 54 -12.86 -0.28 0.67
N LEU A 55 -12.28 0.56 1.53
CA LEU A 55 -11.11 1.38 1.21
C LEU A 55 -9.80 0.59 1.26
N LYS A 56 -9.64 -0.33 2.22
CA LYS A 56 -8.41 -1.10 2.39
C LYS A 56 -8.25 -2.19 1.33
N THR A 57 -9.35 -2.85 0.93
CA THR A 57 -9.31 -3.96 -0.03
C THR A 57 -8.70 -3.59 -1.38
N PRO A 58 -9.06 -2.46 -2.02
CA PRO A 58 -8.43 -2.02 -3.27
C PRO A 58 -6.94 -1.71 -3.14
N LEU A 59 -6.44 -1.30 -1.98
CA LEU A 59 -5.01 -1.02 -1.80
C LEU A 59 -4.19 -2.31 -1.95
N THR A 60 -4.55 -3.36 -1.21
CA THR A 60 -3.92 -4.67 -1.34
C THR A 60 -4.19 -5.29 -2.71
N GLY A 61 -5.41 -5.10 -3.23
CA GLY A 61 -5.79 -5.55 -4.57
C GLY A 61 -4.91 -4.94 -5.66
N ASN A 62 -4.69 -3.62 -5.62
CA ASN A 62 -3.84 -2.90 -6.56
C ASN A 62 -2.38 -3.32 -6.45
N TRP A 63 -1.87 -3.58 -5.24
CA TRP A 63 -0.53 -4.12 -5.04
C TRP A 63 -0.37 -5.46 -5.76
N ASN A 64 -1.24 -6.42 -5.45
CA ASN A 64 -1.20 -7.76 -6.06
C ASN A 64 -1.40 -7.70 -7.57
N TRP A 65 -2.35 -6.88 -8.03
CA TRP A 65 -2.61 -6.71 -9.46
C TRP A 65 -1.42 -6.08 -10.17
N SER A 66 -0.76 -5.08 -9.59
CA SER A 66 0.39 -4.40 -10.22
C SER A 66 1.60 -5.33 -10.37
N LEU A 67 1.78 -6.28 -9.44
CA LEU A 67 2.81 -7.31 -9.55
C LEU A 67 2.43 -8.43 -10.53
N ALA A 68 1.14 -8.76 -10.64
CA ALA A 68 0.66 -9.87 -11.47
C ALA A 68 0.31 -9.46 -12.91
N THR A 69 0.09 -8.17 -13.17
CA THR A 69 -0.35 -7.69 -14.48
C THR A 69 0.80 -7.61 -15.47
N ARG A 70 0.54 -7.97 -16.73
CA ARG A 70 1.49 -7.77 -17.83
C ARG A 70 1.70 -6.29 -18.16
N ARG A 71 0.78 -5.41 -17.75
CA ARG A 71 0.80 -3.98 -18.10
C ARG A 71 2.13 -3.29 -17.80
N TYR A 72 2.80 -3.70 -16.72
CA TYR A 72 4.04 -3.09 -16.26
C TYR A 72 5.28 -3.94 -16.52
N GLY A 73 5.14 -5.12 -17.13
CA GLY A 73 6.27 -6.00 -17.45
C GLY A 73 7.03 -6.57 -16.25
N ILE A 74 6.56 -6.34 -15.01
CA ILE A 74 7.29 -6.74 -13.78
C ILE A 74 7.55 -8.25 -13.73
N GLN A 75 6.62 -9.06 -14.26
CA GLN A 75 6.75 -10.51 -14.27
C GLN A 75 7.97 -11.03 -15.03
N ASP A 76 8.46 -10.28 -16.03
CA ASP A 76 9.63 -10.67 -16.82
C ASP A 76 10.94 -10.59 -16.02
N TYR A 77 10.88 -9.93 -14.84
CA TYR A 77 11.99 -9.68 -13.94
C TYR A 77 11.90 -10.47 -12.62
N VAL A 78 10.83 -11.25 -12.43
CA VAL A 78 10.65 -12.09 -11.22
C VAL A 78 11.45 -13.38 -11.35
N GLN A 79 12.33 -13.64 -10.39
CA GLN A 79 13.14 -14.84 -10.29
C GLN A 79 12.36 -16.03 -9.71
N LYS A 80 12.91 -17.23 -9.82
CA LYS A 80 12.26 -18.47 -9.32
C LYS A 80 12.03 -18.48 -7.81
N ASP A 81 12.80 -17.72 -7.05
CA ASP A 81 12.66 -17.56 -5.60
C ASP A 81 11.70 -16.42 -5.21
N GLY A 82 11.12 -15.73 -6.19
CA GLY A 82 10.21 -14.59 -5.98
C GLY A 82 10.91 -13.24 -5.81
N SER A 83 12.25 -13.18 -5.89
CA SER A 83 12.98 -11.92 -5.94
C SER A 83 12.80 -11.20 -7.28
N LEU A 84 13.07 -9.90 -7.32
CA LEU A 84 13.00 -9.07 -8.53
C LEU A 84 14.40 -8.68 -8.96
N ASP A 85 14.77 -9.00 -10.20
CA ASP A 85 16.00 -8.55 -10.84
C ASP A 85 15.69 -7.38 -11.77
N ILE A 86 15.93 -6.16 -11.28
CA ILE A 86 15.67 -4.94 -12.04
C ILE A 86 16.98 -4.57 -12.75
N PRO A 87 17.10 -4.77 -14.07
CA PRO A 87 18.28 -4.34 -14.80
C PRO A 87 18.37 -2.81 -14.76
N LEU A 88 19.50 -2.31 -14.27
CA LEU A 88 19.87 -0.90 -14.24
C LEU A 88 20.38 -0.43 -15.61
#